data_AF-A0A966C4M9-F1
#
_entry.id   AF-A0A966C4M9-F1
#
_cell.length_a   1.000
_cell.length_b   1.000
_cell.length_c   1.000
_cell.angle_alpha   90.00
_cell.angle_beta   90.00
_cell.angle_gamma   90.00
#
_symmetry.space_group_name_H-M   'P 1'
#
loop_
_entity.id
_entity.type
_entity.pdbx_description
1 polymer ?
#
loop_
_entity_poly.entity_id
_entity_poly.type
_entity_poly.pdbx_seq_one_letter_code
_entity_poly.pdbx_strand_id
1 'polypeptide(L)' 'MSNYANNKKAHFNFEILETFEAGLVLLGTEVKSIRAGKAHLEGGYIIIRGGEAYLVGIGIPSFQPINTA' A
#
# COMPACT_ATOMS: atom_id res chain seq x y z
N MET A 1 12.52 -11.22 -1.36
CA MET A 1 11.29 -10.40 -1.30
C MET A 1 11.68 -8.94 -1.49
N SER A 2 11.28 -8.30 -2.59
CA SER A 2 11.51 -6.86 -2.77
C SER A 2 10.50 -6.09 -1.94
N ASN A 3 10.98 -5.26 -1.00
CA ASN A 3 10.11 -4.36 -0.23
C ASN A 3 9.84 -3.11 -1.08
N TYR A 4 8.61 -2.95 -1.55
CA TYR A 4 8.22 -1.87 -2.47
C TYR A 4 7.76 -0.60 -1.75
N ALA A 5 7.24 -0.72 -0.52
CA ALA A 5 6.74 0.40 0.27
C ALA A 5 6.67 0.03 1.75
N ASN A 6 7.08 0.96 2.61
CA ASN A 6 7.04 0.79 4.06
C ASN A 6 6.48 2.05 4.73
N ASN A 7 5.48 1.88 5.60
CA ASN A 7 4.94 2.96 6.41
C ASN A 7 5.74 3.13 7.71
N LYS A 8 6.87 3.84 7.64
CA LYS A 8 7.69 4.12 8.83
C LYS A 8 6.94 4.88 9.93
N LYS A 9 5.96 5.72 9.57
CA LYS A 9 5.16 6.49 10.54
C LYS A 9 4.21 5.60 11.35
N ALA A 10 3.74 4.49 10.79
CA ALA A 10 2.91 3.55 11.52
C ALA A 10 3.66 2.96 12.72
N HIS A 11 4.94 2.61 12.55
CA HIS A 11 5.80 2.09 13.63
C HIS A 11 6.11 3.11 14.74
N PHE A 12 5.97 4.41 14.45
CA PHE A 12 6.23 5.47 15.44
C PHE A 12 4.95 5.88 16.18
N ASN A 13 3.83 5.95 15.46
CA ASN A 13 2.56 6.41 16.01
C ASN A 13 1.74 5.30 16.68
N PHE A 14 1.97 4.04 16.32
CA PHE A 14 1.18 2.91 16.79
C PHE A 14 2.08 1.79 17.28
N GLU A 15 1.59 1.05 18.28
CA GLU A 15 2.19 -0.19 18.73
C GLU A 15 1.66 -1.36 17.88
N ILE A 16 2.57 -2.14 17.32
CA ILE A 16 2.22 -3.28 16.46
C ILE A 16 2.16 -4.52 17.33
N LEU A 17 0.95 -5.05 17.50
CA LEU A 17 0.72 -6.27 18.28
C LEU A 17 0.96 -7.51 17.43
N GLU A 18 0.36 -7.57 16.24
CA GLU A 18 0.43 -8.71 15.32
C GLU A 18 0.57 -8.22 13.87
N THR A 19 1.23 -9.03 13.04
CA THR A 19 1.43 -8.78 11.61
C THR A 19 0.76 -9.89 10.79
N PHE A 20 0.02 -9.48 9.76
CA PHE A 20 -0.63 -10.38 8.83
C PHE A 20 -0.12 -10.12 7.42
N GLU A 21 0.07 -11.19 6.64
CA GLU A 21 0.42 -11.12 5.23
C GLU A 21 -0.78 -11.52 4.38
N ALA A 22 -1.11 -10.71 3.37
CA ALA A 22 -2.21 -10.93 2.46
C ALA A 22 -1.83 -10.49 1.04
N GLY A 23 -2.45 -11.13 0.04
CA GLY A 23 -2.34 -10.69 -1.34
C GLY A 23 -3.22 -9.45 -1.60
N LEU A 24 -2.67 -8.49 -2.33
CA LEU A 24 -3.42 -7.30 -2.78
C LEU A 24 -3.73 -7.44 -4.27
N VAL A 25 -5.00 -7.31 -4.65
CA VAL A 25 -5.41 -7.27 -6.05
C VAL A 25 -5.32 -5.83 -6.54
N LEU A 26 -4.45 -5.61 -7.52
CA LEU A 26 -4.17 -4.29 -8.09
C LEU A 26 -4.43 -4.28 -9.60
N LEU A 27 -4.68 -3.09 -10.12
CA LEU A 27 -4.75 -2.85 -11.55
C LEU A 27 -3.33 -2.81 -12.14
N GLY A 28 -3.19 -3.26 -13.40
CA GLY A 28 -1.86 -3.40 -14.04
C GLY A 28 -1.03 -2.11 -14.11
N THR A 29 -1.67 -0.95 -14.08
CA THR A 29 -1.01 0.36 -13.98
C THR A 29 -0.43 0.59 -12.58
N GLU A 30 -1.17 0.29 -11.52
CA GLU A 30 -0.73 0.46 -10.12
C GLU A 30 0.48 -0.43 -9.79
N VAL A 31 0.52 -1.64 -10.37
CA VAL A 31 1.67 -2.56 -10.23
C VAL A 31 2.98 -1.89 -10.70
N LYS A 32 2.93 -1.10 -11.79
CA LYS A 32 4.12 -0.37 -12.27
C LYS A 32 4.53 0.75 -11.31
N SER A 33 3.58 1.49 -10.74
CA SER A 33 3.87 2.55 -9.77
C SER A 33 4.48 2.02 -8.47
N ILE A 34 3.98 0.90 -7.95
CA ILE A 34 4.52 0.26 -6.75
C ILE A 34 5.93 -0.26 -6.99
N ARG A 35 6.18 -0.88 -8.16
CA ARG A 35 7.53 -1.29 -8.56
C ARG A 35 8.50 -0.10 -8.66
N ALA A 36 8.00 1.10 -8.98
CA ALA A 36 8.77 2.34 -8.97
C ALA A 36 8.90 2.98 -7.57
N GLY A 37 8.40 2.34 -6.51
CA GLY A 37 8.48 2.84 -5.13
C GLY A 37 7.57 4.03 -4.81
N LYS A 38 6.62 4.35 -5.69
CA LYS A 38 5.74 5.54 -5.54
C LYS A 38 4.43 5.21 -4.82
N ALA A 39 4.47 4.47 -3.71
CA ALA A 39 3.27 4.16 -2.93
C ALA A 39 3.27 4.86 -1.57
N HIS A 40 2.17 5.54 -1.24
CA HIS A 40 2.01 6.23 0.04
C HIS A 40 0.99 5.49 0.91
N LEU A 41 1.52 4.77 1.89
CA LEU A 41 0.74 3.99 2.86
C LEU A 41 0.28 4.82 4.08
N GLU A 42 0.53 6.12 4.09
CA GLU A 42 0.22 7.00 5.21
C GLU A 42 -1.28 7.28 5.32
N GLY A 43 -1.84 7.19 6.53
CA GLY A 43 -3.27 7.41 6.78
C GLY A 43 -4.18 6.26 6.32
N GLY A 44 -3.60 5.19 5.78
CA GLY A 44 -4.34 4.01 5.37
C GLY A 44 -4.72 3.09 6.52
N TYR A 45 -5.88 2.44 6.38
CA TYR A 45 -6.35 1.40 7.29
C TYR A 45 -7.04 0.28 6.50
N ILE A 46 -7.19 -0.88 7.12
CA ILE A 46 -7.89 -2.03 6.54
C ILE A 46 -9.28 -2.10 7.14
N ILE A 47 -10.30 -2.28 6.30
CA ILE A 47 -11.65 -2.62 6.74
C ILE A 47 -11.96 -4.06 6.33
N ILE A 48 -12.59 -4.80 7.23
CA ILE A 48 -13.09 -6.14 6.93
C ILE A 48 -14.59 -6.02 6.73
N ARG A 49 -15.09 -6.36 5.54
CA ARG A 49 -16.52 -6.36 5.21
C ARG A 49 -16.85 -7.63 4.45
N GLY A 50 -17.84 -8.39 4.94
CA GLY A 50 -18.33 -9.59 4.24
C GLY A 50 -17.30 -10.72 4.11
N GLY A 51 -16.29 -10.77 4.97
CA GLY A 51 -15.21 -11.77 4.88
C GLY A 51 -14.04 -11.35 3.99
N GLU A 52 -14.09 -10.15 3.40
CA GLU A 52 -13.02 -9.61 2.57
C GLU A 52 -12.35 -8.42 3.27
N ALA A 53 -11.03 -8.33 3.10
CA ALA A 53 -10.22 -7.22 3.60
C ALA A 53 -10.03 -6.18 2.49
N TYR A 54 -10.40 -4.94 2.78
CA TYR A 54 -10.27 -3.81 1.87
C TYR A 54 -9.29 -2.80 2.45
N LEU A 55 -8.35 -2.37 1.62
CA LEU A 55 -7.39 -1.32 1.96
C LEU A 55 -8.00 0.04 1.62
N VAL A 56 -8.13 0.92 2.60
CA VAL A 56 -8.79 2.23 2.45
C VAL A 56 -7.86 3.33 2.96
N GLY A 57 -7.89 4.49 2.31
CA GLY A 57 -7.09 5.65 2.70
C GLY A 57 -5.63 5.58 2.27
N ILE A 58 -5.27 4.61 1.43
CA ILE A 58 -3.94 4.50 0.81
C ILE A 58 -3.98 5.09 -0.59
N GLY A 59 -3.01 5.95 -0.89
CA GLY A 59 -2.82 6.54 -2.20
C GLY A 59 -1.78 5.78 -3.01
N ILE A 60 -2.22 5.09 -4.06
CA ILE A 60 -1.33 4.54 -5.08
C ILE A 60 -1.56 5.36 -6.35
N PRO A 61 -0.64 6.27 -6.72
CA PRO A 61 -0.78 7.03 -7.95
C PRO A 61 -0.79 6.06 -9.13
N SER A 62 -1.74 6.25 -10.05
CA SER A 62 -1.76 5.52 -11.32
C SER A 62 -0.45 5.74 -12.07
N PHE A 63 0.04 4.69 -12.73
CA PHE A 63 1.26 4.79 -13.54
C PHE A 63 1.01 5.72 -14.73
N GLN A 64 1.61 6.90 -14.67
CA GLN A 64 1.67 7.86 -15.76
C GLN A 64 3.10 7.89 -16.31
N PRO A 65 3.31 7.91 -17.64
CA PRO A 65 4.65 8.01 -18.24
C PRO A 65 5.45 9.23 -17.76
N ILE A 66 4.76 10.29 -17.33
CA ILE A 66 5.37 11.54 -16.84
C ILE A 66 6.00 11.43 -15.44
N ASN A 67 5.75 10.33 -14.71
CA ASN A 67 6.35 10.07 -13.41
C ASN A 67 7.80 9.57 -13.49
N THR A 68 8.37 9.45 -14.69
CA THR A 68 9.79 9.22 -14.96
C THR A 68 10.45 10.56 -15.28
N ALA A 69 10.86 11.27 -14.24
CA ALA A 69 11.79 12.41 -14.32
C ALA A 69 12.91 12.17 -13.31
#